data_AF-R4YSA2-F1
#
_entry.id   AF-R4YSA2-F1
#
_cell.length_a   1.000
_cell.length_b   1.000
_cell.length_c   1.000
_cell.angle_alpha   90.00
_cell.angle_beta   90.00
_cell.angle_gamma   90.00
#
_symmetry.space_group_name_H-M   'P 1'
#
loop_
_entity.id
_entity.type
_entity.pdbx_description
1 polymer ?
#
loop_
_entity_poly.entity_id
_entity_poly.type
_entity_poly.pdbx_seq_one_letter_code
_entity_poly.pdbx_strand_id
1 'polypeptide(L)'
;MELVVSKVLAWSMAFINIFAFSGLIYRFHIYELIPVALGDAYGIGDVIDLLFAFIIIVCWSLSVFSALILSVINFKDNWTFSIKTSLFSTLVLVGYFVVKDSY
;
A
#
# COMPACT_ATOMS: atom_id res chain seq x y z
N MET A 1 22.55 10.41 -3.13
CA MET A 1 21.12 10.73 -3.30
C MET A 1 20.38 9.53 -3.87
N GLU A 2 20.79 9.00 -5.01
CA GLU A 2 20.20 7.80 -5.64
C GLU A 2 20.08 6.59 -4.69
N LEU A 3 21.15 6.20 -4.00
CA LEU A 3 21.11 5.07 -3.05
C LEU A 3 20.05 5.21 -1.95
N VAL A 4 19.81 6.44 -1.49
CA VAL A 4 18.80 6.73 -0.45
C VAL A 4 17.41 6.57 -1.03
N VAL A 5 17.15 7.15 -2.22
CA VAL A 5 15.85 7.04 -2.90
C VAL A 5 15.54 5.59 -3.29
N SER A 6 16.54 4.83 -3.76
CA SER A 6 16.39 3.40 -4.05
C SER A 6 16.06 2.58 -2.81
N LYS A 7 16.67 2.89 -1.66
CA LYS A 7 16.31 2.25 -0.39
C LYS A 7 14.87 2.59 -0.01
N VAL A 8 14.48 3.86 -0.04
CA VAL A 8 13.10 4.29 0.27
C VAL A 8 12.08 3.60 -0.64
N LEU A 9 12.38 3.47 -1.93
CA LEU A 9 11.55 2.72 -2.88
C LEU A 9 11.44 1.23 -2.51
N ALA A 10 12.55 0.58 -2.17
CA ALA A 10 12.55 -0.84 -1.77
C ALA A 10 11.76 -1.07 -0.48
N TRP A 11 11.96 -0.23 0.54
CA TRP A 11 11.25 -0.30 1.81
C TRP A 11 9.75 -0.05 1.63
N SER A 12 9.37 1.00 0.89
CA SER A 12 7.95 1.29 0.61
C SER A 12 7.27 0.12 -0.12
N MET A 13 7.94 -0.48 -1.11
CA MET A 13 7.41 -1.66 -1.80
C MET A 13 7.25 -2.87 -0.87
N ALA A 14 8.25 -3.14 0.00
CA ALA A 14 8.15 -4.22 0.97
C ALA A 14 6.98 -4.00 1.93
N PHE A 15 6.84 -2.78 2.47
CA PHE A 15 5.74 -2.43 3.37
C PHE A 15 4.38 -2.52 2.69
N ILE A 16 4.21 -2.03 1.46
CA ILE A 16 2.95 -2.15 0.71
C ILE A 16 2.50 -3.62 0.65
N ASN A 17 3.39 -4.54 0.31
CA ASN A 17 3.05 -5.96 0.21
C ASN A 17 2.73 -6.58 1.57
N ILE A 18 3.51 -6.28 2.60
CA ILE A 18 3.27 -6.79 3.96
C ILE A 18 1.94 -6.27 4.50
N PHE A 19 1.65 -4.97 4.37
CA PHE A 19 0.43 -4.36 4.86
C PHE A 19 -0.80 -4.75 4.03
N ALA A 20 -0.67 -4.88 2.71
CA ALA A 20 -1.76 -5.38 1.87
C ALA A 20 -2.12 -6.83 2.24
N PHE A 21 -1.12 -7.71 2.39
CA PHE A 21 -1.37 -9.11 2.74
C PHE A 21 -1.92 -9.27 4.16
N SER A 22 -1.34 -8.57 5.14
CA SER A 22 -1.83 -8.60 6.53
C SER A 22 -3.21 -7.95 6.67
N GLY A 23 -3.49 -6.86 5.96
CA GLY A 23 -4.81 -6.22 5.91
C GLY A 23 -5.88 -7.15 5.33
N LEU A 24 -5.56 -7.89 4.27
CA LEU A 24 -6.46 -8.91 3.72
C LEU A 24 -6.70 -10.05 4.73
N ILE A 25 -5.64 -10.59 5.35
CA ILE A 25 -5.80 -11.63 6.38
C ILE A 25 -6.68 -11.12 7.53
N TYR A 26 -6.44 -9.90 7.98
CA TYR A 26 -7.22 -9.24 9.02
C TYR A 26 -8.70 -9.13 8.63
N ARG A 27 -9.00 -8.66 7.41
CA ARG A 27 -10.36 -8.60 6.85
C ARG A 27 -11.03 -9.98 6.84
N PHE A 28 -10.34 -11.02 6.39
CA PHE A 28 -10.92 -12.36 6.26
C PHE A 28 -11.12 -13.11 7.57
N HIS A 29 -10.27 -12.90 8.58
CA HIS A 29 -10.25 -13.74 9.78
C HIS A 29 -10.64 -13.02 11.06
N ILE A 30 -10.44 -11.70 11.14
CA ILE A 30 -10.51 -10.95 12.41
C ILE A 30 -11.61 -9.90 12.35
N TYR A 31 -11.82 -9.25 11.21
CA TYR A 31 -12.76 -8.15 11.08
C TYR A 31 -14.20 -8.55 11.44
N GLU A 32 -14.71 -9.68 10.91
CA GLU A 32 -16.06 -10.17 11.22
C GLU A 32 -16.24 -10.61 12.67
N LEU A 33 -15.15 -10.91 13.38
CA LEU A 33 -15.17 -11.33 14.78
C LEU A 33 -15.25 -10.15 15.75
N ILE A 34 -15.03 -8.91 15.29
CA ILE A 34 -15.06 -7.72 16.14
C ILE A 34 -16.47 -7.12 16.08
N PRO A 35 -17.29 -7.29 17.14
CA PRO A 35 -18.64 -6.76 17.14
C PRO A 35 -18.62 -5.22 17.21
N VAL A 36 -19.53 -4.60 16.48
CA VAL A 36 -19.84 -3.17 16.62
C VAL A 36 -20.76 -3.00 17.83
N ALA A 37 -20.45 -2.07 18.72
CA ALA A 37 -21.29 -1.81 19.88
C ALA A 37 -22.66 -1.25 19.44
N LEU A 38 -23.72 -1.64 20.16
CA LEU A 38 -25.08 -1.16 19.88
C LEU A 38 -25.15 0.36 20.03
N GLY A 39 -25.36 1.07 18.92
CA GLY A 39 -25.46 2.53 18.86
C GLY A 39 -24.27 3.22 18.19
N ASP A 40 -23.16 2.51 17.95
CA ASP A 40 -22.01 3.06 17.23
C ASP A 40 -22.14 2.84 15.72
N ALA A 41 -21.79 3.86 14.94
CA ALA A 41 -21.80 3.80 13.48
C ALA A 41 -20.61 3.00 12.90
N TYR A 42 -19.53 2.85 13.67
CA TYR A 42 -18.31 2.16 13.28
C TYR A 42 -17.72 1.41 14.47
N GLY A 43 -17.24 0.19 14.24
CA GLY A 43 -16.52 -0.61 15.22
C GLY A 43 -15.02 -0.31 15.24
N ILE A 44 -14.33 -0.84 16.25
CA ILE A 44 -12.85 -0.83 16.30
C ILE A 44 -12.27 -1.54 15.06
N GLY A 45 -13.01 -2.51 14.50
CA GLY A 45 -12.64 -3.20 13.27
C GLY A 45 -12.51 -2.26 12.07
N ASP A 46 -13.44 -1.32 11.91
CA ASP A 46 -13.44 -0.32 10.84
C ASP A 46 -12.24 0.62 10.95
N VAL A 47 -11.88 1.02 12.17
CA VAL A 47 -10.73 1.90 12.42
C VAL A 47 -9.42 1.22 12.04
N ILE A 48 -9.27 -0.06 12.39
CA ILE A 48 -8.08 -0.85 12.05
C ILE A 48 -8.01 -1.06 10.53
N ASP A 49 -9.13 -1.38 9.88
CA ASP A 49 -9.18 -1.56 8.44
C ASP A 49 -8.89 -0.24 7.67
N LEU A 50 -9.38 0.89 8.19
CA LEU A 50 -9.02 2.23 7.69
C LEU A 50 -7.51 2.50 7.85
N LEU A 51 -6.92 2.09 8.98
CA LEU A 51 -5.48 2.25 9.24
C LEU A 51 -4.66 1.46 8.21
N PHE A 52 -5.04 0.23 7.89
CA PHE A 52 -4.40 -0.57 6.84
C PHE A 52 -4.47 0.14 5.48
N ALA A 53 -5.66 0.56 5.07
CA ALA A 53 -5.85 1.30 3.82
C ALA A 53 -4.98 2.59 3.78
N PHE A 54 -4.95 3.34 4.88
CA PHE A 54 -4.15 4.55 5.00
C PHE A 54 -2.65 4.28 4.85
N ILE A 55 -2.11 3.28 5.55
CA ILE A 55 -0.69 2.91 5.46
C ILE A 55 -0.33 2.50 4.03
N ILE A 56 -1.16 1.69 3.39
CA ILE A 56 -0.93 1.23 2.00
C ILE A 56 -0.90 2.43 1.04
N ILE A 57 -1.82 3.39 1.17
CA ILE A 57 -1.85 4.61 0.35
C ILE A 57 -0.59 5.45 0.59
N VAL A 58 -0.18 5.64 1.85
CA VAL A 58 1.03 6.41 2.18
C VAL A 58 2.26 5.75 1.56
N CYS A 59 2.44 4.44 1.74
CA CYS A 59 3.59 3.74 1.16
C CYS A 59 3.53 3.73 -0.38
N TRP A 60 2.35 3.60 -0.98
CA TRP A 60 2.17 3.71 -2.43
C TRP A 60 2.61 5.08 -2.94
N SER A 61 2.15 6.16 -2.30
CA SER A 61 2.53 7.52 -2.68
C SER A 61 4.06 7.70 -2.59
N LEU A 62 4.67 7.20 -1.51
CA LEU A 62 6.12 7.26 -1.29
C LEU A 62 6.90 6.49 -2.38
N SER A 63 6.38 5.34 -2.78
CA SER A 63 6.93 4.52 -3.87
C SER A 63 6.86 5.27 -5.21
N VAL A 64 5.71 5.85 -5.54
CA VAL A 64 5.53 6.62 -6.78
C VAL A 64 6.45 7.84 -6.81
N PHE A 65 6.50 8.62 -5.74
CA PHE A 65 7.41 9.76 -5.65
C PHE A 65 8.88 9.34 -5.76
N SER A 66 9.29 8.26 -5.10
CA SER A 66 10.67 7.77 -5.15
C SER A 66 11.04 7.27 -6.55
N ALA A 67 10.13 6.56 -7.22
CA ALA A 67 10.31 6.09 -8.59
C ALA A 67 10.42 7.26 -9.58
N LEU A 68 9.59 8.29 -9.43
CA LEU A 68 9.67 9.52 -10.24
C LEU A 68 10.99 10.25 -10.04
N ILE A 69 11.44 10.42 -8.79
CA ILE A 69 12.74 11.03 -8.48
C ILE A 69 13.89 10.23 -9.13
N LEU A 70 13.87 8.89 -9.04
CA LEU A 70 14.87 8.04 -9.69
C LEU A 70 14.87 8.21 -11.22
N SER A 71 13.68 8.34 -11.81
CA SER A 71 13.52 8.55 -13.25
C SER A 71 14.04 9.91 -13.70
N VAL A 72 13.95 10.95 -12.86
CA VAL A 72 14.47 12.28 -13.19
C VAL A 72 15.99 12.32 -13.06
N ILE A 73 16.55 11.66 -12.03
CA ILE A 73 18.01 11.65 -11.77
C ILE A 73 18.77 10.90 -12.87
N ASN A 74 18.24 9.75 -13.35
CA ASN A 74 18.89 8.90 -14.35
C ASN A 74 17.90 8.52 -15.47
N PHE A 75 17.48 9.51 -16.27
CA PHE A 75 16.40 9.37 -17.25
C PHE A 75 16.60 8.23 -18.25
N LYS A 76 17.81 8.05 -18.79
CA LYS A 76 18.07 7.02 -19.82
C LYS A 76 18.07 5.60 -19.25
N ASP A 77 18.62 5.42 -18.05
CA ASP A 77 18.85 4.08 -17.48
C ASP A 77 17.70 3.62 -16.58
N ASN A 78 17.04 4.55 -15.87
CA ASN A 78 16.04 4.23 -14.84
C ASN A 78 14.58 4.44 -15.28
N TRP A 79 14.31 5.05 -16.44
CA TRP A 79 12.93 5.29 -16.92
C TRP A 79 12.08 4.01 -16.94
N THR A 80 12.59 2.91 -17.50
CA THR A 80 11.81 1.66 -17.62
C THR A 80 11.60 1.01 -16.26
N PHE A 81 12.59 1.09 -15.37
CA PHE A 81 12.51 0.55 -14.02
C PHE A 81 11.49 1.32 -13.17
N SER A 82 11.51 2.66 -13.24
CA SER A 82 10.57 3.52 -12.52
C SER A 82 9.12 3.31 -12.97
N ILE A 83 8.88 3.12 -14.26
CA ILE A 83 7.53 2.80 -14.77
C ILE A 83 7.06 1.44 -14.26
N LYS A 84 7.90 0.40 -14.37
CA LYS A 84 7.54 -0.95 -13.90
C LYS A 84 7.25 -0.97 -12.40
N THR A 85 8.05 -0.29 -11.60
CA THR A 85 7.84 -0.22 -10.15
C THR A 85 6.58 0.56 -9.79
N SER A 86 6.31 1.67 -10.48
CA SER A 86 5.07 2.45 -10.27
C SER A 86 3.81 1.67 -10.69
N LEU A 87 3.88 0.94 -11.80
CA LEU A 87 2.79 0.06 -12.23
C LEU A 87 2.57 -1.08 -11.23
N PHE A 88 3.64 -1.72 -10.76
CA PHE A 88 3.54 -2.80 -9.78
C PHE A 88 2.95 -2.32 -8.45
N SER A 89 3.41 -1.19 -7.91
CA SER A 89 2.85 -0.64 -6.66
C SER A 89 1.38 -0.29 -6.81
N THR A 90 0.99 0.25 -7.97
CA THR A 90 -0.41 0.56 -8.30
C THR A 90 -1.26 -0.69 -8.43
N LEU A 91 -0.73 -1.76 -9.05
CA LEU A 91 -1.43 -3.06 -9.12
C LEU A 91 -1.68 -3.65 -7.73
N VAL A 92 -0.72 -3.54 -6.80
CA VAL A 92 -0.93 -4.02 -5.42
C VAL A 92 -2.00 -3.20 -4.71
N LEU A 93 -1.99 -1.87 -4.87
CA LEU A 93 -3.02 -0.98 -4.31
C LEU A 93 -4.42 -1.33 -4.86
N VAL A 94 -4.56 -1.40 -6.18
CA VAL A 94 -5.82 -1.73 -6.84
C VAL A 94 -6.27 -3.14 -6.45
N GLY A 95 -5.36 -4.11 -6.44
CA GLY A 95 -5.65 -5.48 -6.00
C GLY A 95 -6.16 -5.53 -4.57
N TYR A 96 -5.55 -4.78 -3.64
CA TYR A 96 -6.01 -4.70 -2.26
C TYR A 96 -7.45 -4.18 -2.17
N PHE A 97 -7.76 -3.06 -2.83
CA PHE A 97 -9.10 -2.47 -2.79
C PHE A 97 -10.16 -3.29 -3.52
N VAL A 98 -9.84 -3.86 -4.69
CA VAL A 98 -10.78 -4.72 -5.44
C VAL A 98 -11.12 -5.98 -4.66
N VAL A 99 -10.12 -6.63 -4.05
CA VAL A 99 -10.34 -7.81 -3.22
C VAL A 99 -11.14 -7.42 -1.98
N LYS A 100 -10.80 -6.29 -1.35
CA LYS A 100 -11.52 -5.78 -0.18
C LYS A 100 -12.99 -5.48 -0.46
N ASP A 101 -13.32 -4.87 -1.60
CA ASP A 101 -14.72 -4.53 -1.95
C ASP A 101 -15.54 -5.77 -2.37
N SER A 102 -14.89 -6.89 -2.68
CA SER A 102 -15.56 -8.13 -3.06
C SER A 102 -16.09 -8.93 -1.85
N TYR A 103 -15.78 -8.49 -0.62
CA TYR A 103 -16.16 -9.14 0.66
C TYR A 103 -16.62 -8.11 1.69
#